data_AF-A0A5C3EEZ3-F1
#
_entry.id   AF-A0A5C3EEZ3-F1
#
_cell.length_a   1.000
_cell.length_b   1.000
_cell.length_c   1.000
_cell.angle_alpha   90.00
_cell.angle_beta   90.00
_cell.angle_gamma   90.00
#
_symmetry.space_group_name_H-M   'P 1'
#
loop_
_entity.id
_entity.type
_entity.pdbx_description
1 polymer ?
#
loop_
_entity_poly.entity_id
_entity_poly.type
_entity_poly.pdbx_seq_one_letter_code
_entity_poly.pdbx_strand_id
1 'polypeptide(L)'
;MKIAFVQPCALLGLLAFLVLMPLISSVSAHEDPDEPFRRRHNDERWLRNRYLGEYRPGQSRPTEQLILQEYPSDITDAVRKLQSFGTRDWKTEGNVMSELHRMSRAVNPLLDSAFHPDMVEFQPLHIRQQHYEAFKQMTDWMTNHFDSMVSLESKLVAGYRLDHYKRIRNLAQISRFLPLHSMW
;
A
#
# COMPACT_ATOMS: atom_id res chain seq x y z
N MET A 1 -71.05 1.85 6.33
CA MET A 1 -70.27 2.17 7.56
C MET A 1 -69.07 1.22 7.67
N LYS A 2 -67.90 1.57 7.12
CA LYS A 2 -66.66 0.75 7.20
C LYS A 2 -65.40 1.63 7.26
N ILE A 3 -65.43 2.74 8.01
CA ILE A 3 -64.28 3.65 8.13
C ILE A 3 -63.82 3.83 9.59
N ALA A 4 -64.57 3.32 10.58
CA ALA A 4 -64.29 3.58 12.00
C ALA A 4 -63.25 2.65 12.66
N PHE A 5 -62.75 1.60 12.00
CA PHE A 5 -61.92 0.57 12.65
C PHE A 5 -60.44 0.55 12.26
N VAL A 6 -60.03 1.31 11.23
CA VAL A 6 -58.62 1.32 10.76
C VAL A 6 -57.76 2.30 11.58
N GLN A 7 -58.37 3.39 12.06
CA GLN A 7 -57.73 4.45 12.82
C GLN A 7 -57.11 4.00 14.18
N PRO A 8 -57.79 3.20 15.03
CA PRO A 8 -57.22 2.81 16.32
C PRO A 8 -56.07 1.80 16.19
N CYS A 9 -56.09 0.93 15.17
CA CYS A 9 -55.01 -0.04 14.93
C CYS A 9 -53.71 0.65 14.46
N ALA A 10 -53.82 1.67 13.61
CA ALA A 10 -52.67 2.44 13.16
C ALA A 10 -52.04 3.24 14.32
N LEU A 11 -52.87 3.80 15.21
CA LEU A 11 -52.42 4.51 16.40
C LEU A 11 -51.72 3.59 17.40
N LEU A 12 -52.26 2.38 17.65
CA LEU A 12 -51.61 1.39 18.52
C LEU A 12 -50.26 0.92 17.97
N GLY A 13 -50.15 0.73 16.65
CA GLY A 13 -48.88 0.38 16.01
C GLY A 13 -47.82 1.48 16.16
N LEU A 14 -48.19 2.74 15.95
CA LEU A 14 -47.31 3.90 16.15
C LEU A 14 -46.87 4.07 17.62
N LEU A 15 -47.80 3.84 18.56
CA LEU A 15 -47.50 3.95 19.99
C LEU A 15 -46.57 2.82 20.45
N ALA A 16 -46.79 1.59 19.98
CA ALA A 16 -45.90 0.47 20.24
C ALA A 16 -44.48 0.72 19.68
N PHE A 17 -44.39 1.32 18.48
CA PHE A 17 -43.10 1.65 17.88
C PHE A 17 -42.34 2.75 18.64
N LEU A 18 -43.06 3.77 19.13
CA LEU A 18 -42.48 4.83 19.98
C LEU A 18 -41.98 4.31 21.34
N VAL A 19 -42.64 3.29 21.90
CA VAL A 19 -42.22 2.66 23.16
C VAL A 19 -41.03 1.70 22.96
N LEU A 20 -40.92 1.07 21.79
CA LEU A 20 -39.83 0.13 21.48
C LEU A 20 -38.51 0.83 21.08
N MET A 21 -38.56 2.02 20.48
CA MET A 21 -37.36 2.78 20.10
C MET A 21 -36.37 3.09 21.24
N PRO A 22 -36.80 3.53 22.44
CA PRO A 22 -35.88 3.75 23.57
C PRO A 22 -35.28 2.45 24.14
N LEU A 23 -35.94 1.30 23.97
CA LEU A 23 -35.41 0.01 24.42
C LEU A 23 -34.22 -0.44 23.55
N ILE A 24 -34.28 -0.21 22.24
CA ILE A 24 -33.18 -0.55 21.30
C ILE A 24 -31.97 0.37 21.51
N SER A 25 -32.20 1.63 21.90
CA SER A 25 -31.14 2.62 22.12
C SER A 25 -30.56 2.62 23.55
N SER A 26 -31.18 1.90 24.50
CA SER A 26 -30.66 1.75 25.88
C SER A 26 -29.78 0.52 26.10
N VAL A 27 -29.58 -0.33 25.09
CA VAL A 27 -28.52 -1.34 25.13
C VAL A 27 -27.20 -0.62 24.94
N SER A 28 -26.70 -0.04 26.04
CA SER A 28 -25.28 0.20 26.21
C SER A 28 -24.63 -1.17 26.24
N ALA A 29 -24.32 -1.71 25.05
CA ALA A 29 -23.33 -2.74 24.92
C ALA A 29 -22.05 -2.10 25.49
N HIS A 30 -21.74 -2.45 26.73
CA HIS A 30 -20.47 -2.11 27.35
C HIS A 30 -19.42 -2.75 26.47
N GLU A 31 -18.90 -1.96 25.52
CA GLU A 31 -17.84 -2.38 24.63
C GLU A 31 -16.68 -2.73 25.55
N ASP A 32 -16.30 -4.01 25.54
CA ASP A 32 -15.21 -4.53 26.36
C ASP A 32 -14.02 -3.57 26.19
N PRO A 33 -13.49 -2.98 27.28
CA PRO A 33 -12.40 -2.00 27.19
C PRO A 33 -11.17 -2.55 26.44
N ASP A 34 -11.04 -3.88 26.33
CA ASP A 34 -9.98 -4.56 25.58
C ASP A 34 -10.29 -4.74 24.08
N GLU A 35 -11.54 -4.57 23.65
CA GLU A 35 -11.98 -4.78 22.26
C GLU A 35 -11.33 -3.82 21.24
N PRO A 36 -11.07 -2.53 21.55
CA PRO A 36 -10.30 -1.65 20.68
C PRO A 36 -8.85 -2.11 20.49
N PHE A 37 -8.23 -2.62 21.56
CA PHE A 37 -6.87 -3.16 21.52
C PHE A 37 -6.80 -4.45 20.71
N ARG A 38 -7.77 -5.35 20.88
CA ARG A 38 -7.89 -6.58 20.08
C ARG A 38 -8.11 -6.28 18.60
N ARG A 39 -9.00 -5.33 18.26
CA ARG A 39 -9.22 -4.89 16.87
C ARG A 39 -7.93 -4.34 16.26
N ARG A 40 -7.26 -3.43 16.95
CA ARG A 40 -5.97 -2.88 16.51
C ARG A 40 -4.90 -3.95 16.31
N HIS A 41 -4.77 -4.89 17.24
CA HIS A 41 -3.78 -5.97 17.15
C HIS A 41 -4.08 -6.94 16.00
N ASN A 42 -5.37 -7.22 15.76
CA ASN A 42 -5.81 -8.02 14.62
C ASN A 42 -5.50 -7.31 13.29
N ASP A 43 -5.69 -5.99 13.22
CA ASP A 43 -5.36 -5.18 12.04
C ASP A 43 -3.84 -5.16 11.78
N GLU A 44 -3.02 -4.99 12.82
CA GLU A 44 -1.55 -5.01 12.72
C GLU A 44 -1.03 -6.38 12.27
N ARG A 45 -1.55 -7.47 12.86
CA ARG A 45 -1.21 -8.83 12.45
C ARG A 45 -1.63 -9.12 11.01
N TRP A 46 -2.82 -8.68 10.61
CA TRP A 46 -3.29 -8.83 9.24
C TRP A 46 -2.40 -8.08 8.24
N LEU A 47 -2.00 -6.84 8.56
CA LEU A 47 -1.09 -6.05 7.73
C LEU A 47 0.29 -6.71 7.58
N ARG A 48 0.87 -7.20 8.68
CA ARG A 48 2.14 -7.94 8.67
C ARG A 48 2.04 -9.21 7.83
N ASN A 49 0.99 -9.99 8.01
CA ASN A 49 0.77 -11.22 7.22
C ASN A 49 0.59 -10.90 5.73
N ARG A 50 -0.12 -9.82 5.41
CA ARG A 50 -0.26 -9.34 4.03
C ARG A 50 1.08 -8.91 3.44
N TYR A 51 1.90 -8.20 4.22
CA TYR A 51 3.24 -7.80 3.80
C TYR A 51 4.12 -9.02 3.50
N LEU A 52 4.13 -9.99 4.42
CA LEU A 52 4.86 -11.26 4.26
C LEU A 52 4.36 -12.07 3.06
N GLY A 53 3.06 -12.05 2.77
CA GLY A 53 2.49 -12.73 1.60
C GLY A 53 2.92 -12.12 0.26
N GLU A 54 3.13 -10.80 0.21
CA GLU A 54 3.66 -10.10 -0.97
C GLU A 54 5.19 -10.22 -1.07
N TYR A 55 5.88 -10.30 0.08
CA TYR A 55 7.34 -10.37 0.14
C TYR A 55 7.81 -11.77 -0.24
N ARG A 56 8.39 -11.89 -1.44
CA ARG A 56 9.02 -13.14 -1.88
C ARG A 56 10.50 -13.11 -1.53
N PRO A 57 11.00 -14.04 -0.70
CA PRO A 57 12.36 -13.98 -0.19
C PRO A 57 13.41 -14.23 -1.28
N GLY A 58 14.44 -13.38 -1.31
CA GLY A 58 15.82 -13.83 -1.43
C GLY A 58 16.27 -14.32 -0.05
N GLN A 59 16.99 -15.43 0.03
CA GLN A 59 17.19 -16.28 1.22
C GLN A 59 18.02 -15.67 2.37
N SER A 60 18.24 -14.36 2.38
CA SER A 60 19.21 -13.74 3.27
C SER A 60 18.51 -12.85 4.28
N ARG A 61 18.77 -13.08 5.57
CA ARG A 61 18.50 -12.07 6.59
C ARG A 61 19.30 -10.80 6.24
N PRO A 62 18.77 -9.62 6.54
CA PRO A 62 19.47 -8.36 6.31
C PRO A 62 20.80 -8.44 7.04
N THR A 63 21.91 -8.37 6.30
CA THR A 63 23.25 -8.46 6.88
C THR A 63 23.56 -7.23 7.74
N GLU A 64 22.91 -6.11 7.42
CA GLU A 64 22.99 -4.85 8.16
C GLU A 64 21.60 -4.28 8.39
N GLN A 65 21.40 -3.71 9.58
CA GLN A 65 20.20 -2.95 9.90
C GLN A 65 20.26 -1.58 9.19
N LEU A 66 19.98 -1.56 7.88
CA LEU A 66 19.94 -0.32 7.11
C LEU A 66 18.62 0.42 7.38
N ILE A 67 18.67 1.38 8.29
CA ILE A 67 17.60 2.36 8.50
C ILE A 67 17.92 3.59 7.66
N LEU A 68 17.14 3.81 6.61
CA LEU A 68 17.31 4.96 5.74
C LEU A 68 16.90 6.22 6.50
N GLN A 69 17.82 7.18 6.59
CA GLN A 69 17.53 8.54 7.05
C GLN A 69 17.16 9.46 5.88
N GLU A 70 17.71 9.17 4.71
CA GLU A 70 17.46 9.87 3.46
C GLU A 70 17.15 8.86 2.36
N TYR A 71 16.28 9.25 1.44
CA TYR A 71 15.88 8.39 0.35
C TYR A 71 16.92 8.39 -0.77
N PRO A 72 17.29 7.22 -1.34
CA PRO A 72 18.32 7.15 -2.38
C PRO A 72 17.98 8.02 -3.59
N SER A 73 18.82 9.04 -3.85
CA SER A 73 18.63 9.98 -4.96
C SER A 73 18.62 9.27 -6.32
N ASP A 74 19.43 8.21 -6.49
CA ASP A 74 19.49 7.40 -7.70
C ASP A 74 18.13 6.87 -8.15
N ILE A 75 17.28 6.46 -7.21
CA ILE A 75 15.92 5.98 -7.49
C ILE A 75 15.06 7.14 -7.98
N THR A 76 15.06 8.25 -7.24
CA THR A 76 14.25 9.43 -7.59
C THR A 76 14.66 10.04 -8.92
N ASP A 77 15.97 10.07 -9.21
CA ASP A 77 16.50 10.61 -10.45
C ASP A 77 16.19 9.69 -11.64
N ALA A 78 16.25 8.37 -11.46
CA ALA A 78 15.86 7.42 -12.51
C ALA A 78 14.37 7.55 -12.85
N VAL A 79 13.49 7.62 -11.83
CA VAL A 79 12.05 7.83 -12.03
C VAL A 79 11.77 9.15 -12.73
N ARG A 80 12.39 10.25 -12.28
CA ARG A 80 12.23 11.58 -12.88
C ARG A 80 12.66 11.61 -14.34
N LYS A 81 13.80 11.00 -14.66
CA LYS A 81 14.26 10.88 -16.05
C LYS A 81 13.27 10.10 -16.88
N LEU A 82 12.85 8.91 -16.44
CA LEU A 82 11.87 8.09 -17.17
C LEU A 82 10.58 8.85 -17.43
N GLN A 83 10.07 9.62 -16.47
CA GLN A 83 8.88 10.48 -16.67
C GLN A 83 9.04 11.52 -17.79
N SER A 84 10.27 11.97 -18.06
CA SER A 84 10.53 12.90 -19.17
C SER A 84 10.60 12.21 -20.54
N PHE A 85 10.54 10.87 -20.61
CA PHE A 85 10.59 10.12 -21.88
C PHE A 85 9.52 10.59 -22.86
N GLY A 86 9.91 10.85 -24.11
CA GLY A 86 9.02 11.37 -25.15
C GLY A 86 8.73 12.87 -25.06
N THR A 87 9.26 13.58 -24.06
CA THR A 87 9.14 15.05 -23.94
C THR A 87 10.36 15.77 -24.51
N ARG A 88 10.29 17.11 -24.60
CA ARG A 88 11.44 17.95 -25.02
C ARG A 88 12.62 17.89 -24.04
N ASP A 89 12.36 17.54 -22.78
CA ASP A 89 13.38 17.47 -21.72
C ASP A 89 14.11 16.12 -21.70
N TRP A 90 13.67 15.16 -22.53
CA TRP A 90 14.37 13.89 -22.70
C TRP A 90 15.70 14.10 -23.42
N LYS A 91 16.81 13.96 -22.69
CA LYS A 91 18.14 13.92 -23.30
C LYS A 91 18.29 12.61 -24.06
N THR A 92 18.47 12.69 -25.37
CA THR A 92 18.61 11.55 -26.31
C THR A 92 19.79 10.62 -25.98
N GLU A 93 20.76 11.08 -25.19
CA GLU A 93 21.86 10.26 -24.68
C GLU A 93 21.41 9.24 -23.62
N GLY A 94 20.26 9.48 -22.98
CA GLY A 94 19.64 8.52 -22.06
C GLY A 94 18.92 7.43 -22.86
N ASN A 95 19.38 6.19 -22.77
CA ASN A 95 18.61 5.04 -23.22
C ASN A 95 17.63 4.64 -22.09
N VAL A 96 16.34 4.50 -22.42
CA VAL A 96 15.30 4.00 -21.50
C VAL A 96 15.76 2.73 -20.78
N MET A 97 16.38 1.80 -21.50
CA MET A 97 16.90 0.57 -20.92
C MET A 97 17.99 0.82 -19.89
N SER A 98 18.88 1.78 -20.14
CA SER A 98 19.94 2.14 -19.18
C SER A 98 19.35 2.70 -17.89
N GLU A 99 18.30 3.52 -17.96
CA GLU A 99 17.61 4.03 -16.76
C GLU A 99 16.82 2.92 -16.04
N LEU A 100 16.19 2.00 -16.76
CA LEU A 100 15.53 0.82 -16.18
C LEU A 100 16.53 -0.10 -15.47
N HIS A 101 17.72 -0.30 -16.04
CA HIS A 101 18.80 -1.06 -15.39
C HIS A 101 19.38 -0.32 -14.19
N ARG A 102 19.55 1.01 -14.27
CA ARG A 102 19.98 1.84 -13.14
C ARG A 102 19.01 1.71 -11.97
N MET A 103 17.71 1.82 -12.25
CA MET A 103 16.65 1.62 -11.27
C MET A 103 16.73 0.22 -10.65
N SER A 104 16.85 -0.85 -11.44
CA SER A 104 16.93 -2.22 -10.88
C SER A 104 18.13 -2.41 -9.95
N ARG A 105 19.30 -1.84 -10.29
CA ARG A 105 20.49 -1.92 -9.44
C ARG A 105 20.33 -1.16 -8.12
N ALA A 106 19.63 -0.03 -8.13
CA ALA A 106 19.36 0.74 -6.92
C ALA A 106 18.28 0.10 -6.03
N VAL A 107 17.29 -0.56 -6.64
CA VAL A 107 16.13 -1.12 -5.94
C VAL A 107 16.41 -2.47 -5.31
N ASN A 108 17.16 -3.36 -6.00
CA ASN A 108 17.41 -4.72 -5.51
C ASN A 108 18.02 -4.75 -4.10
N PRO A 109 19.05 -3.94 -3.76
CA PRO A 109 19.59 -3.91 -2.39
C PRO A 109 18.57 -3.48 -1.33
N LEU A 110 17.58 -2.66 -1.69
CA LEU A 110 16.54 -2.23 -0.76
C LEU A 110 15.59 -3.38 -0.42
N LEU A 111 15.38 -4.34 -1.33
CA LEU A 111 14.56 -5.53 -1.06
C LEU A 111 15.19 -6.39 0.02
N ASP A 112 16.51 -6.53 0.00
CA ASP A 112 17.26 -7.33 0.98
C ASP A 112 17.54 -6.57 2.29
N SER A 113 17.22 -5.27 2.35
CA SER A 113 17.49 -4.40 3.50
C SER A 113 16.24 -3.62 3.95
N ALA A 114 16.01 -2.40 3.48
CA ALA A 114 14.96 -1.51 3.96
C ALA A 114 13.53 -2.06 3.81
N PHE A 115 13.26 -2.89 2.80
CA PHE A 115 11.98 -3.60 2.60
C PHE A 115 11.95 -4.99 3.23
N HIS A 116 13.04 -5.48 3.82
CA HIS A 116 13.01 -6.76 4.51
C HIS A 116 11.95 -6.73 5.62
N PRO A 117 11.15 -7.79 5.83
CA PRO A 117 10.10 -7.80 6.84
C PRO A 117 10.57 -7.43 8.25
N ASP A 118 11.79 -7.84 8.60
CA ASP A 118 12.43 -7.51 9.89
C ASP A 118 12.92 -6.04 9.98
N MET A 119 12.93 -5.28 8.87
CA MET A 119 13.52 -3.94 8.80
C MET A 119 12.52 -2.85 8.45
N VAL A 120 11.48 -3.17 7.69
CA VAL A 120 10.54 -2.20 7.13
C VAL A 120 9.85 -1.37 8.21
N GLU A 121 9.58 -1.96 9.37
CA GLU A 121 8.93 -1.29 10.50
C GLU A 121 9.83 -0.33 11.27
N PHE A 122 11.15 -0.40 11.05
CA PHE A 122 12.12 0.54 11.61
C PHE A 122 12.31 1.77 10.72
N GLN A 123 11.86 1.72 9.46
CA GLN A 123 11.96 2.86 8.56
C GLN A 123 11.02 3.98 9.01
N PRO A 124 11.45 5.25 9.03
CA PRO A 124 10.57 6.39 9.28
C PRO A 124 9.39 6.45 8.30
N LEU A 125 8.24 6.95 8.75
CA LEU A 125 7.03 7.02 7.91
C LEU A 125 7.26 7.79 6.59
N HIS A 126 8.03 8.88 6.64
CA HIS A 126 8.32 9.68 5.44
C HIS A 126 9.14 8.90 4.40
N ILE A 127 10.06 8.03 4.84
CA ILE A 127 10.81 7.13 3.96
C ILE A 127 9.85 6.10 3.32
N ARG A 128 8.96 5.48 4.11
CA ARG A 128 7.95 4.55 3.59
C ARG A 128 7.01 5.21 2.58
N GLN A 129 6.66 6.48 2.80
CA GLN A 129 5.91 7.27 1.82
C GLN A 129 6.72 7.47 0.53
N GLN A 130 7.99 7.83 0.61
CA GLN A 130 8.85 8.03 -0.56
C GLN A 130 9.06 6.73 -1.36
N HIS A 131 9.19 5.58 -0.67
CA HIS A 131 9.13 4.27 -1.33
C HIS A 131 7.88 4.14 -2.18
N TYR A 132 6.70 4.36 -1.58
CA TYR A 132 5.44 4.20 -2.32
C TYR A 132 5.33 5.15 -3.50
N GLU A 133 5.64 6.44 -3.32
CA GLU A 133 5.53 7.41 -4.41
C GLU A 133 6.46 7.07 -5.57
N ALA A 134 7.71 6.71 -5.30
CA ALA A 134 8.66 6.34 -6.34
C ALA A 134 8.20 5.11 -7.14
N PHE A 135 7.78 4.04 -6.44
CA PHE A 135 7.34 2.81 -7.12
C PHE A 135 5.96 2.91 -7.77
N LYS A 136 5.08 3.78 -7.25
CA LYS A 136 3.83 4.14 -7.91
C LYS A 136 4.12 4.84 -9.24
N GLN A 137 4.92 5.90 -9.22
CA GLN A 137 5.31 6.64 -10.41
C GLN A 137 6.00 5.75 -11.45
N MET A 138 6.89 4.87 -11.02
CA MET A 138 7.54 3.89 -11.88
C MET A 138 6.53 2.92 -12.53
N THR A 139 5.64 2.33 -11.73
CA THR A 139 4.64 1.37 -12.23
C THR A 139 3.65 2.04 -13.18
N ASP A 140 3.22 3.25 -12.87
CA ASP A 140 2.32 4.05 -13.71
C ASP A 140 3.03 4.35 -15.05
N TRP A 141 4.29 4.78 -15.01
CA TRP A 141 5.08 5.04 -16.21
C TRP A 141 5.23 3.79 -17.08
N MET A 142 5.61 2.64 -16.50
CA MET A 142 5.80 1.39 -17.23
C MET A 142 4.49 0.87 -17.82
N THR A 143 3.37 1.07 -17.14
CA THR A 143 2.04 0.71 -17.64
C THR A 143 1.69 1.56 -18.86
N ASN A 144 1.92 2.87 -18.80
CA ASN A 144 1.63 3.81 -19.87
C ASN A 144 2.56 3.66 -21.08
N HIS A 145 3.77 3.15 -20.88
CA HIS A 145 4.78 2.96 -21.93
C HIS A 145 5.05 1.48 -22.23
N PHE A 146 4.12 0.59 -21.88
CA PHE A 146 4.34 -0.84 -22.00
C PHE A 146 4.69 -1.26 -23.44
N ASP A 147 3.97 -0.76 -24.44
CA ASP A 147 4.26 -1.07 -25.84
C ASP A 147 5.64 -0.57 -26.31
N SER A 148 6.10 0.56 -25.77
CA SER A 148 7.46 1.06 -26.01
C SER A 148 8.51 0.17 -25.34
N MET A 149 8.21 -0.42 -24.20
CA MET A 149 9.08 -1.44 -23.63
C MET A 149 9.07 -2.72 -24.46
N VAL A 150 7.92 -3.16 -24.97
CA VAL A 150 7.80 -4.35 -25.83
C VAL A 150 8.56 -4.20 -27.16
N SER A 151 8.75 -2.98 -27.66
CA SER A 151 9.58 -2.75 -28.84
C SER A 151 11.08 -2.76 -28.54
N LEU A 152 11.48 -2.49 -27.30
CA LEU A 152 12.89 -2.48 -26.84
C LEU A 152 13.35 -3.82 -26.26
N GLU A 153 12.45 -4.55 -25.61
CA GLU A 153 12.66 -5.87 -25.02
C GLU A 153 11.45 -6.78 -25.35
N SER A 154 11.58 -8.10 -25.27
CA SER A 154 10.44 -8.98 -25.60
C SER A 154 9.25 -8.75 -24.66
N LYS A 155 8.03 -8.99 -25.14
CA LYS A 155 6.79 -8.88 -24.34
C LYS A 155 6.85 -9.63 -23.01
N LEU A 156 7.50 -10.79 -23.01
CA LEU A 156 7.70 -11.60 -21.82
C LEU A 156 8.58 -10.88 -20.78
N VAL A 157 9.70 -10.30 -21.22
CA VAL A 157 10.64 -9.58 -20.34
C VAL A 157 10.01 -8.29 -19.80
N ALA A 158 9.35 -7.51 -20.67
CA ALA A 158 8.61 -6.31 -20.26
C ALA A 158 7.53 -6.62 -19.23
N GLY A 159 6.75 -7.69 -19.47
CA GLY A 159 5.73 -8.17 -18.55
C GLY A 159 6.30 -8.56 -17.19
N TYR A 160 7.37 -9.37 -17.19
CA TYR A 160 8.06 -9.77 -15.96
C TYR A 160 8.55 -8.56 -15.15
N ARG A 161 9.14 -7.56 -15.83
CA ARG A 161 9.66 -6.35 -15.19
C ARG A 161 8.53 -5.52 -14.58
N LEU A 162 7.44 -5.30 -15.32
CA LEU A 162 6.27 -4.57 -14.82
C LEU A 162 5.70 -5.25 -13.58
N ASP A 163 5.55 -6.57 -13.61
CA ASP A 163 5.05 -7.34 -12.48
C ASP A 163 5.99 -7.30 -11.27
N HIS A 164 7.30 -7.27 -11.51
CA HIS A 164 8.29 -7.06 -10.45
C HIS A 164 8.09 -5.71 -9.75
N TYR A 165 8.01 -4.60 -10.49
CA TYR A 165 7.79 -3.28 -9.88
C TYR A 165 6.41 -3.12 -9.25
N LYS A 166 5.36 -3.75 -9.79
CA LYS A 166 4.03 -3.81 -9.15
C LYS A 166 4.08 -4.45 -7.77
N ARG A 167 4.83 -5.54 -7.60
CA ARG A 167 5.02 -6.18 -6.29
C ARG A 167 5.74 -5.27 -5.31
N ILE A 168 6.81 -4.61 -5.74
CA ILE A 168 7.55 -3.67 -4.89
C ILE A 168 6.67 -2.49 -4.47
N ARG A 169 5.88 -1.95 -5.41
CA ARG A 169 4.87 -0.92 -5.11
C ARG A 169 3.84 -1.41 -4.09
N ASN A 170 3.36 -2.64 -4.20
CA ASN A 170 2.43 -3.22 -3.22
C ASN A 170 3.05 -3.31 -1.83
N LEU A 171 4.30 -3.78 -1.74
CA LEU A 171 5.05 -3.80 -0.48
C LEU A 171 5.15 -2.39 0.11
N ALA A 172 5.56 -1.41 -0.70
CA ALA A 172 5.66 -0.01 -0.29
C ALA A 172 4.31 0.58 0.14
N GLN A 173 3.22 0.15 -0.51
CA GLN A 173 1.87 0.58 -0.13
C GLN A 173 1.49 0.02 1.24
N ILE A 174 1.72 -1.27 1.48
CA ILE A 174 1.39 -1.92 2.76
C ILE A 174 2.25 -1.35 3.89
N SER A 175 3.53 -1.12 3.64
CA SER A 175 4.48 -0.67 4.68
C SER A 175 4.13 0.68 5.32
N ARG A 176 3.43 1.56 4.58
CA ARG A 176 2.92 2.85 5.09
C ARG A 176 1.90 2.69 6.21
N PHE A 177 1.25 1.53 6.29
CA PHE A 177 0.23 1.24 7.30
C PHE A 177 0.77 0.38 8.44
N LEU A 178 1.99 -0.19 8.30
CA LEU A 178 2.61 -0.94 9.39
C LEU A 178 2.95 -0.01 10.56
N PRO A 179 2.81 -0.47 11.82
CA PRO A 179 3.20 0.32 12.97
C PRO A 179 4.69 0.69 12.91
N LEU A 180 5.05 1.83 13.49
CA LEU A 180 6.45 2.16 13.73
C LEU A 180 6.93 1.31 14.90
N HIS A 181 7.97 0.50 14.69
CA HIS A 181 8.59 -0.19 15.80
C HIS A 181 9.35 0.82 16.66
N SER A 182 8.83 1.10 17.85
CA SER A 182 9.52 1.90 18.85
C SER A 182 10.70 1.08 19.37
N MET A 183 11.93 1.52 19.09
CA MET A 183 13.12 1.05 19.79
C MET A 183 12.99 1.49 21.26
N TRP A 184 12.66 0.57 22.15
CA TRP A 184 12.74 0.74 23.59
C TRP A 184 14.03 0.11 24.11
#